data_AF-A0A3M5V9P2-F1
#
_entry.id   AF-A0A3M5V9P2-F1
#
_cell.length_a   1.000
_cell.length_b   1.000
_cell.length_c   1.000
_cell.angle_alpha   90.00
_cell.angle_beta   90.00
_cell.angle_gamma   90.00
#
_symmetry.space_group_name_H-M   'P 1'
#
loop_
_entity.id
_entity.type
_entity.pdbx_description
1 polymer ?
#
loop_
_entity_poly.entity_id
_entity_poly.type
_entity_poly.pdbx_seq_one_letter_code
_entity_poly.pdbx_strand_id
1 'polypeptide(L)'
;MRQWAGITDMTPDYSPIMGLSPVKNYYLDAGWGTWGFKATPICGKTMAELVASGGKVPELIKPFGLERFSTFEQVNEMGATAASH
;
A
#
# COMPACT_ATOMS: atom_id res chain seq x y z
N MET A 1 -19.40 22.01 18.44
CA MET A 1 -18.29 21.12 18.04
C MET A 1 -18.66 20.51 16.70
N ARG A 2 -17.73 20.45 15.73
CA ARG A 2 -17.99 19.84 14.41
C ARG A 2 -17.38 18.43 14.37
N GLN A 3 -18.10 17.47 13.80
CA GLN A 3 -17.68 16.09 13.60
C GLN A 3 -17.72 15.74 12.11
N TRP A 4 -16.86 14.83 11.67
CA TRP A 4 -16.86 14.24 10.33
C TRP A 4 -16.26 12.83 10.36
N ALA A 5 -16.44 12.07 9.28
CA ALA A 5 -15.85 10.76 9.09
C ALA A 5 -15.30 10.64 7.66
N GLY A 6 -14.45 9.65 7.43
CA GLY A 6 -13.91 9.26 6.13
C GLY A 6 -14.01 7.75 5.93
N ILE A 7 -13.45 7.24 4.83
CA ILE A 7 -13.40 5.81 4.52
C ILE A 7 -11.93 5.37 4.51
N THR A 8 -11.67 4.19 5.05
CA THR A 8 -10.33 3.57 5.08
C THR A 8 -10.41 2.17 4.50
N ASP A 9 -9.65 1.92 3.45
CA ASP A 9 -9.50 0.61 2.82
C ASP A 9 -8.42 -0.20 3.54
N MET A 10 -8.83 -1.30 4.19
CA MET A 10 -7.99 -2.10 5.08
C MET A 10 -7.61 -3.43 4.42
N THR A 11 -6.35 -3.82 4.55
CA THR A 11 -5.86 -5.15 4.19
C THR A 11 -5.84 -6.09 5.40
N PRO A 12 -5.86 -7.42 5.21
CA PRO A 12 -5.81 -8.38 6.32
C PRO A 12 -4.52 -8.33 7.15
N ASP A 13 -3.41 -7.83 6.59
CA ASP A 13 -2.12 -7.72 7.27
C ASP A 13 -1.78 -6.30 7.71
N TYR A 14 -2.69 -5.35 7.51
CA TYR A 14 -2.50 -3.93 7.85
C TYR A 14 -1.35 -3.25 7.10
N SER A 15 -0.88 -3.84 6.00
CA SER A 15 0.11 -3.25 5.10
C SER A 15 -0.52 -2.83 3.76
N PRO A 16 -0.02 -1.79 3.08
CA PRO A 16 -0.58 -1.36 1.81
C PRO A 16 -0.39 -2.43 0.72
N ILE A 17 -1.14 -2.29 -0.37
CA ILE A 17 -0.87 -2.98 -1.64
C ILE A 17 -0.30 -1.96 -2.60
N MET A 18 0.95 -2.16 -2.98
CA MET A 18 1.67 -1.30 -3.92
C MET A 18 2.30 -2.13 -5.02
N GLY A 19 2.36 -1.59 -6.23
CA GLY A 19 3.16 -2.18 -7.30
C GLY A 19 2.35 -2.57 -8.54
N LEU A 20 2.71 -3.70 -9.13
CA LEU A 20 2.09 -4.20 -10.35
C LEU A 20 0.69 -4.76 -10.06
N SER A 21 -0.22 -4.59 -11.01
CA SER A 21 -1.45 -5.37 -11.05
C SER A 21 -1.31 -6.53 -12.06
N PRO A 22 -2.25 -7.50 -12.06
CA PRO A 22 -2.35 -8.50 -13.12
C PRO A 22 -2.66 -7.91 -14.52
N VAL A 23 -3.08 -6.64 -14.59
CA VAL A 23 -3.41 -5.94 -15.83
C VAL A 23 -2.23 -5.08 -16.27
N LYS A 24 -1.80 -5.26 -17.54
CA LYS A 24 -0.68 -4.52 -18.12
C LYS A 24 -0.91 -3.01 -18.05
N ASN A 25 0.11 -2.26 -17.64
CA ASN A 25 0.08 -0.79 -17.48
C ASN A 25 -1.00 -0.29 -16.49
N TYR A 26 -1.43 -1.15 -15.57
CA TYR A 26 -2.29 -0.78 -14.45
C TYR A 26 -1.56 -1.11 -13.14
N TYR A 27 -1.46 -0.13 -12.25
CA TYR A 27 -0.64 -0.17 -11.04
C TYR A 27 -1.52 0.00 -9.81
N LEU A 28 -1.12 -0.61 -8.70
CA LEU A 28 -1.88 -0.59 -7.45
C LEU A 28 -1.18 0.31 -6.43
N ASP A 29 -1.99 1.12 -5.77
CA ASP A 29 -1.64 1.90 -4.58
C ASP A 29 -2.92 2.03 -3.74
N ALA A 30 -3.12 1.11 -2.80
CA ALA A 30 -4.34 0.96 -2.02
C ALA A 30 -4.05 0.27 -0.68
N GLY A 31 -5.06 0.15 0.18
CA GLY A 31 -4.95 -0.62 1.43
C GLY A 31 -4.18 0.08 2.54
N TRP A 32 -3.99 1.40 2.45
CA TRP A 32 -3.24 2.20 3.42
C TRP A 32 -3.93 2.36 4.77
N GLY A 33 -5.22 2.01 4.85
CA GLY A 33 -5.98 2.08 6.08
C GLY A 33 -5.96 3.46 6.71
N THR A 34 -5.57 3.53 7.98
CA THR A 34 -5.63 4.78 8.76
C THR A 34 -4.32 5.58 8.77
N TRP A 35 -3.23 5.09 8.16
CA TRP A 35 -1.90 5.73 8.24
C TRP A 35 -1.32 6.20 6.91
N GLY A 36 -2.06 6.12 5.80
CA GLY A 36 -1.56 6.52 4.47
C GLY A 36 -1.00 7.95 4.38
N PHE A 37 -1.49 8.88 5.20
CA PHE A 37 -1.07 10.28 5.16
C PHE A 37 0.44 10.48 5.41
N LYS A 38 1.03 9.74 6.35
CA LYS A 38 2.47 9.88 6.65
C LYS A 38 3.35 9.36 5.51
N ALA A 39 2.83 8.40 4.74
CA ALA A 39 3.56 7.71 3.69
C ALA A 39 3.43 8.39 2.31
N THR A 40 2.55 9.37 2.15
CA THR A 40 2.27 10.03 0.86
C THR A 40 3.52 10.47 0.09
N PRO A 41 4.55 11.10 0.70
CA PRO A 41 5.73 11.54 -0.06
C PRO A 41 6.51 10.39 -0.67
N ILE A 42 6.74 9.32 0.09
CA ILE A 42 7.52 8.18 -0.41
C ILE A 42 6.69 7.32 -1.36
N CYS A 43 5.39 7.21 -1.11
CA CYS A 43 4.45 6.52 -1.98
C CYS A 43 4.43 7.11 -3.39
N GLY A 44 4.22 8.43 -3.49
CA GLY A 44 4.22 9.11 -4.79
C GLY A 44 5.55 8.95 -5.53
N LYS A 45 6.68 9.01 -4.81
CA LYS A 45 8.02 8.84 -5.40
C LYS A 45 8.22 7.44 -5.97
N THR A 46 7.94 6.39 -5.20
CA THR A 46 8.18 5.00 -5.63
C THR A 46 7.19 4.55 -6.70
N MET A 47 5.93 4.98 -6.63
CA MET A 47 4.95 4.71 -7.69
C MET A 47 5.31 5.43 -8.99
N ALA A 48 5.81 6.68 -8.93
CA ALA A 48 6.31 7.37 -10.11
C ALA A 48 7.51 6.66 -10.75
N GLU A 49 8.46 6.18 -9.95
CA GLU A 49 9.61 5.39 -10.42
C GLU A 49 9.17 4.08 -11.09
N LEU A 50 8.20 3.38 -10.50
CA LEU A 50 7.63 2.16 -11.07
C LEU A 50 7.00 2.40 -12.44
N VAL A 51 6.20 3.46 -12.58
CA VAL A 51 5.56 3.82 -13.85
C VAL A 51 6.61 4.23 -14.89
N ALA A 52 7.54 5.12 -14.53
CA ALA A 52 8.54 5.64 -15.44
C ALA A 52 9.52 4.57 -15.95
N SER A 53 9.78 3.55 -15.14
CA SER A 53 10.66 2.42 -15.50
C SER A 53 9.96 1.33 -16.33
N GLY A 54 8.67 1.50 -16.66
CA GLY A 54 7.92 0.49 -17.41
C GLY A 54 7.61 -0.77 -16.61
N GLY A 55 7.50 -0.67 -15.29
CA GLY A 55 7.13 -1.79 -14.43
C GLY A 55 8.27 -2.42 -13.62
N LYS A 56 9.45 -1.80 -13.54
CA LYS A 56 10.50 -2.25 -12.63
C LYS A 56 10.15 -1.81 -11.20
N VAL A 57 9.76 -2.76 -10.36
CA VAL A 57 9.34 -2.50 -8.97
C VAL A 57 10.53 -2.02 -8.12
N PRO A 58 10.47 -0.79 -7.54
CA PRO A 58 11.49 -0.30 -6.61
C PRO A 58 11.60 -1.20 -5.38
N GLU A 59 12.82 -1.46 -4.92
CA GLU A 59 13.10 -2.37 -3.78
C GLU A 59 12.26 -2.04 -2.55
N LEU A 60 12.07 -0.74 -2.26
CA LEU A 60 11.35 -0.27 -1.09
C LEU A 60 9.88 -0.75 -1.04
N ILE A 61 9.24 -0.92 -2.20
CA ILE A 61 7.82 -1.28 -2.25
C ILE A 61 7.57 -2.74 -2.64
N LYS A 62 8.61 -3.51 -2.96
CA LYS A 62 8.48 -4.93 -3.33
C LYS A 62 7.70 -5.77 -2.30
N PRO A 63 7.92 -5.62 -0.97
CA PRO A 63 7.19 -6.43 0.01
C PRO A 63 5.67 -6.16 0.01
N PHE A 64 5.23 -5.04 -0.55
CA PHE A 64 3.82 -4.63 -0.58
C PHE A 64 3.07 -5.11 -1.82
N GLY A 65 3.65 -5.99 -2.63
CA GLY A 65 2.99 -6.59 -3.78
C GLY A 65 1.69 -7.32 -3.42
N LEU A 66 0.77 -7.41 -4.37
CA LEU A 66 -0.52 -8.10 -4.20
C LEU A 66 -0.32 -9.61 -3.99
N GLU A 67 0.71 -10.16 -4.62
CA GLU A 67 1.09 -11.57 -4.60
C GLU A 67 1.40 -12.08 -3.19
N ARG A 68 1.77 -11.21 -2.24
CA ARG A 68 2.13 -11.61 -0.87
C ARG A 68 1.01 -12.37 -0.15
N PHE A 69 -0.25 -12.10 -0.51
CA PHE A 69 -1.40 -12.83 0.04
C PHE A 69 -1.55 -14.24 -0.52
N SER A 70 -1.01 -14.49 -1.73
CA SER A 70 -0.99 -15.80 -2.36
C SER A 70 0.25 -16.62 -2.00
N THR A 71 1.36 -15.96 -1.65
CA THR A 71 2.61 -16.59 -1.22
C THR A 71 2.73 -16.75 0.30
N PHE A 72 1.75 -16.24 1.05
CA PHE A 72 1.73 -16.21 2.53
C PHE A 72 2.89 -15.42 3.15
N GLU A 73 3.44 -14.44 2.42
CA GLU A 73 4.51 -13.54 2.87
C GLU A 73 3.93 -12.21 3.38
N GLN A 74 2.92 -12.31 4.24
CA GLN A 74 2.21 -11.15 4.78
C GLN A 74 3.14 -10.25 5.60
N VAL A 75 2.98 -8.94 5.46
CA VAL A 75 3.74 -7.94 6.21
C VAL A 75 2.85 -7.43 7.34
N ASN A 76 2.95 -8.07 8.51
CA ASN A 76 2.05 -7.79 9.62
C ASN A 76 2.44 -6.50 10.35
N GLU A 77 1.62 -5.46 10.22
CA GLU A 77 1.82 -4.17 10.89
C GLU A 77 0.78 -3.89 11.98
N MET A 78 -0.07 -4.86 12.36
CA MET A 78 -1.17 -4.68 13.31
C MET A 78 -0.75 -4.08 14.68
N GLY A 79 0.49 -4.30 15.11
CA GLY A 79 1.03 -3.72 16.35
C GLY A 79 1.58 -2.28 16.20
N ALA A 80 1.95 -1.87 14.98
CA ALA A 80 2.46 -0.53 14.68
C ALA A 80 1.34 0.47 14.36
N THR A 81 0.14 -0.04 14.10
CA THR A 81 -1.04 0.75 13.78
C THR A 81 -1.68 1.28 15.05
N ALA A 82 -1.58 2.60 15.28
CA ALA A 82 -2.07 3.24 16.51
C ALA A 82 -3.61 3.42 16.58
N ALA A 83 -4.35 2.81 15.65
CA ALA A 83 -5.81 2.84 15.60
C ALA A 83 -6.37 1.45 15.98
N SER A 84 -7.45 1.43 16.75
CA SER A 84 -8.19 0.19 17.01
C SER A 84 -8.96 -0.23 15.76
N HIS A 85 -8.91 -1.53 15.43
CA HIS A 85 -9.54 -2.13 14.26
C HIS A 85 -10.45 -3.29 14.65
#